data_AF-A0A537ZYD0-F1
#
_entry.id   AF-A0A537ZYD0-F1
#
_cell.length_a   1.000
_cell.length_b   1.000
_cell.length_c   1.000
_cell.angle_alpha   90.00
_cell.angle_beta   90.00
_cell.angle_gamma   90.00
#
_symmetry.space_group_name_H-M   'P 1'
#
loop_
_entity.id
_entity.type
_entity.pdbx_description
1 polymer ?
#
loop_
_entity_poly.entity_id
_entity_poly.type
_entity_poly.pdbx_seq_one_letter_code
_entity_poly.pdbx_strand_id
1 'polypeptide(L)'
;MSQPRKLCLIVVDSLRTDMLLRAVADDLAPNFGGLLERGTLIGDCVSAFPSVTPVACSEIATGAGADRHHISGMNWYHRAERRYVEYGSSWEATRAFGLFRTLYDTVYNMNMAHLSHEVETIFERLGDAGVRTACTPFLIYRGRRRHELSLEGLMRRVAVAADFRHAVWGPDELFYGDLYASRRVPCKPTLRPGTRDAYSGCVSRELIADDGYDFLLFSLPDNDHHTHTYGVDAMRDSISHADHSFGELVDAAGGIDEFCDSHAVILMADHAQTDVQHEVPIAAALEVEWHVLGPNSERPELAQLAVSPTARAAGVYVLAQGRRRRQMLEAVLAQLRDLE
;
A
#
# COMPACT_ATOMS: atom_id res chain seq x y z
N MET A 1 25.18 -9.44 28.29
CA MET A 1 24.65 -8.38 27.41
C MET A 1 23.25 -8.84 27.03
N SER A 2 22.21 -8.02 27.20
CA SER A 2 20.87 -8.38 26.70
C SER A 2 20.95 -8.56 25.19
N GLN A 3 20.21 -9.51 24.63
CA GLN A 3 20.12 -9.60 23.17
C GLN A 3 19.56 -8.28 22.62
N PRO A 4 20.05 -7.81 21.45
CA PRO A 4 19.46 -6.65 20.81
C PRO A 4 17.99 -6.93 20.50
N ARG A 5 17.11 -5.95 20.76
CA ARG A 5 15.69 -6.08 20.44
C ARG A 5 15.50 -6.19 18.94
N LYS A 6 14.53 -7.01 18.53
CA LYS A 6 14.00 -7.01 17.17
C LYS A 6 13.19 -5.74 16.92
N LEU A 7 12.86 -5.43 15.67
CA LEU A 7 11.97 -4.32 15.33
C LEU A 7 10.72 -4.84 14.61
N CYS A 8 9.54 -4.52 15.13
CA CYS A 8 8.26 -4.75 14.47
C CYS A 8 7.64 -3.40 14.07
N LEU A 9 7.50 -3.17 12.76
CA LEU A 9 6.78 -2.04 12.18
C LEU A 9 5.37 -2.52 11.79
N ILE A 10 4.38 -2.15 12.59
CA ILE A 10 2.98 -2.45 12.38
C ILE A 10 2.36 -1.31 11.57
N VAL A 11 1.82 -1.62 10.39
CA VAL A 11 1.14 -0.66 9.53
C VAL A 11 -0.32 -1.06 9.39
N VAL A 12 -1.22 -0.27 9.96
CA VAL A 12 -2.67 -0.44 9.81
C VAL A 12 -3.18 0.54 8.75
N ASP A 13 -3.65 0.02 7.63
CA ASP A 13 -4.05 0.82 6.47
C ASP A 13 -5.24 1.72 6.81
N SER A 14 -5.12 3.00 6.50
CA SER A 14 -6.12 4.04 6.77
C SER A 14 -6.57 4.17 8.24
N LEU A 15 -5.72 3.84 9.22
CA LEU A 15 -6.07 3.97 10.64
C LEU A 15 -6.14 5.43 11.10
N ARG A 16 -7.31 5.87 11.57
CA ARG A 16 -7.48 7.18 12.22
C ARG A 16 -7.16 7.13 13.70
N THR A 17 -6.41 8.11 14.19
CA THR A 17 -6.05 8.23 15.61
C THR A 17 -7.27 8.36 16.54
N ASP A 18 -8.27 9.16 16.17
CA ASP A 18 -9.48 9.32 16.99
C ASP A 18 -10.30 8.03 17.10
N MET A 19 -10.35 7.25 16.02
CA MET A 19 -11.03 5.95 16.00
C MET A 19 -10.25 4.88 16.78
N LEU A 20 -8.92 4.87 16.69
CA LEU A 20 -8.07 4.01 17.52
C LEU A 20 -8.33 4.25 19.01
N LEU A 21 -8.28 5.51 19.45
CA LEU A 21 -8.48 5.87 20.85
C LEU A 21 -9.88 5.48 21.35
N ARG A 22 -10.91 5.64 20.51
CA ARG A 22 -12.27 5.18 20.83
C ARG A 22 -12.35 3.66 20.94
N ALA A 23 -11.77 2.93 19.98
CA ALA A 23 -11.76 1.46 20.03
C ALA A 23 -11.07 0.92 21.28
N VAL A 24 -9.96 1.54 21.70
CA VAL A 24 -9.27 1.19 22.95
C VAL A 24 -10.11 1.54 24.18
N ALA A 25 -10.74 2.72 24.21
CA ALA A 25 -11.61 3.12 25.32
C ALA A 25 -12.87 2.24 25.46
N ASP A 26 -13.33 1.66 24.35
CA ASP A 26 -14.46 0.72 24.29
C ASP A 26 -14.02 -0.75 24.53
N ASP A 27 -12.77 -0.99 24.95
CA ASP A 27 -12.18 -2.33 25.15
C ASP A 27 -12.19 -3.25 23.91
N LEU A 28 -12.24 -2.67 22.70
CA LEU A 28 -12.28 -3.41 21.42
C LEU A 28 -10.90 -3.71 20.83
N ALA A 29 -9.86 -3.02 21.31
CA ALA A 29 -8.49 -3.13 20.80
C ALA A 29 -7.45 -3.25 21.94
N PRO A 30 -7.50 -4.34 22.75
CA PRO A 30 -6.66 -4.49 23.93
C PRO A 30 -5.16 -4.54 23.63
N ASN A 31 -4.72 -5.10 22.49
CA ASN A 31 -3.30 -5.19 22.18
C ASN A 31 -2.70 -3.83 21.80
N PHE A 32 -3.42 -3.06 20.97
CA PHE A 32 -3.07 -1.67 20.67
C PHE A 32 -3.19 -0.78 21.90
N GLY A 33 -4.17 -1.03 22.77
CA GLY A 33 -4.26 -0.40 24.09
C GLY A 33 -3.00 -0.64 24.93
N GLY A 34 -2.52 -1.89 24.99
CA GLY A 34 -1.28 -2.24 25.67
C GLY A 34 -0.05 -1.50 25.11
N LEU A 35 0.01 -1.24 23.80
CA LEU A 35 1.05 -0.41 23.19
C LEU A 35 0.93 1.06 23.60
N LEU A 36 -0.28 1.62 23.64
CA LEU A 36 -0.52 3.01 24.06
C LEU A 36 -0.14 3.24 25.53
N GLU A 37 -0.39 2.26 26.40
CA GLU A 37 -0.04 2.32 27.82
C GLU A 37 1.48 2.34 28.06
N ARG A 38 2.24 1.62 27.23
CA ARG A 38 3.70 1.42 27.38
C ARG A 38 4.53 2.35 26.52
N GLY A 39 3.93 2.88 25.45
CA GLY A 39 4.60 3.63 24.41
C GLY A 39 4.38 5.14 24.49
N THR A 40 4.60 5.79 23.36
CA THR A 40 4.34 7.22 23.18
C THR A 40 3.51 7.41 21.93
N LEU A 41 2.35 8.03 22.07
CA LEU A 41 1.50 8.40 20.94
C LEU A 41 2.00 9.70 20.31
N ILE A 42 2.31 9.64 19.01
CA ILE A 42 2.61 10.81 18.18
C ILE A 42 1.38 11.13 17.33
N GLY A 43 0.52 12.02 17.84
CA GLY A 43 -0.79 12.31 17.24
C GLY A 43 -0.78 13.35 16.10
N ASP A 44 0.36 13.99 15.85
CA ASP A 44 0.55 15.05 14.84
C ASP A 44 1.40 14.60 13.64
N CYS A 45 1.54 13.29 13.44
CA CYS A 45 2.19 12.73 12.26
C CYS A 45 1.38 13.07 10.99
N VAL A 46 2.08 13.45 9.92
CA VAL A 46 1.48 13.84 8.64
C VAL A 46 1.79 12.76 7.60
N SER A 47 0.74 12.30 6.92
CA SER A 47 0.83 11.35 5.80
C SER A 47 1.56 11.97 4.59
N ALA A 48 2.02 11.10 3.69
CA ALA A 48 2.43 11.47 2.34
C ALA A 48 1.37 12.30 1.59
N PHE A 49 1.80 13.05 0.57
CA PHE A 49 0.90 13.74 -0.36
C PHE A 49 1.14 13.27 -1.81
N PRO A 50 0.09 12.83 -2.54
CA PRO A 50 -1.28 12.63 -2.06
C PRO A 50 -1.37 11.49 -1.05
N SER A 51 -2.28 11.62 -0.07
CA SER A 51 -2.47 10.66 1.02
C SER A 51 -3.22 9.42 0.52
N VAL A 52 -2.53 8.58 -0.24
CA VAL A 52 -3.04 7.31 -0.80
C VAL A 52 -2.01 6.20 -0.64
N THR A 53 -2.49 4.97 -0.45
CA THR A 53 -1.70 3.80 -0.03
C THR A 53 -0.40 3.62 -0.82
N PRO A 54 -0.36 3.64 -2.18
CA PRO A 54 0.89 3.38 -2.90
C PRO A 54 1.98 4.43 -2.64
N VAL A 55 1.58 5.69 -2.43
CA VAL A 55 2.52 6.78 -2.14
C VAL A 55 3.02 6.63 -0.71
N ALA A 56 2.10 6.52 0.26
CA ALA A 56 2.45 6.38 1.67
C ALA A 56 3.29 5.12 1.95
N CYS A 57 2.93 3.97 1.38
CA CYS A 57 3.74 2.75 1.47
C CYS A 57 5.14 2.92 0.89
N SER A 58 5.30 3.70 -0.18
CA SER A 58 6.61 4.00 -0.76
C SER A 58 7.43 4.91 0.15
N GLU A 59 6.82 5.92 0.78
CA GLU A 59 7.52 6.77 1.76
C GLU A 59 7.91 5.96 3.01
N ILE A 60 7.02 5.11 3.52
CA ILE A 60 7.30 4.20 4.65
C ILE A 60 8.48 3.28 4.32
N ALA A 61 8.46 2.65 3.15
CA ALA A 61 9.48 1.69 2.77
C ALA A 61 10.81 2.33 2.37
N THR A 62 10.86 3.59 1.93
CA THR A 62 12.09 4.20 1.39
C THR A 62 12.62 5.39 2.19
N GLY A 63 11.77 6.02 3.01
CA GLY A 63 12.07 7.29 3.68
C GLY A 63 12.30 8.46 2.72
N ALA A 64 11.91 8.32 1.45
CA ALA A 64 11.99 9.36 0.44
C ALA A 64 10.58 9.86 0.09
N GLY A 65 10.44 11.06 -0.47
CA GLY A 65 9.17 11.57 -0.99
C GLY A 65 8.92 11.18 -2.45
N ALA A 66 7.70 11.43 -2.93
CA ALA A 66 7.25 11.04 -4.28
C ALA A 66 8.10 11.63 -5.42
N ASP A 67 8.77 12.75 -5.19
CA ASP A 67 9.73 13.37 -6.10
C ASP A 67 10.98 12.49 -6.35
N ARG A 68 11.27 11.55 -5.44
CA ARG A 68 12.43 10.64 -5.52
C ARG A 68 12.04 9.19 -5.74
N HIS A 69 10.99 8.68 -5.08
CA HIS A 69 10.56 7.29 -5.26
C HIS A 69 9.64 7.08 -6.47
N HIS A 70 9.15 8.16 -7.08
CA HIS A 70 8.37 8.21 -8.34
C HIS A 70 6.95 7.64 -8.31
N ILE A 71 6.56 6.92 -7.26
CA ILE A 71 5.15 6.54 -7.04
C ILE A 71 4.36 7.78 -6.63
N SER A 72 3.51 8.31 -7.52
CA SER A 72 2.90 9.64 -7.37
C SER A 72 1.40 9.64 -7.09
N GLY A 73 0.77 8.47 -7.06
CA GLY A 73 -0.65 8.32 -6.78
C GLY A 73 -1.13 6.89 -6.95
N MET A 74 -2.41 6.65 -6.67
CA MET A 74 -3.07 5.38 -6.96
C MET A 74 -3.20 5.15 -8.47
N ASN A 75 -3.47 6.24 -9.21
CA ASN A 75 -3.37 6.29 -10.66
C ASN A 75 -2.54 7.49 -11.10
N TRP A 76 -1.86 7.36 -12.23
CA TRP A 76 -1.04 8.42 -12.80
C TRP A 76 -0.72 8.17 -14.27
N TYR A 77 -0.38 9.22 -15.01
CA TYR A 77 0.01 9.09 -16.42
C TYR A 77 1.53 8.93 -16.55
N HIS A 78 1.96 7.77 -17.02
CA HIS A 78 3.36 7.47 -17.27
C HIS A 78 3.79 8.01 -18.63
N ARG A 79 4.59 9.09 -18.64
CA ARG A 79 5.00 9.75 -19.89
C ARG A 79 5.86 8.87 -20.81
N ALA A 80 6.78 8.07 -20.27
CA ALA A 80 7.61 7.19 -21.10
C ALA A 80 6.78 6.05 -21.75
N GLU A 81 5.91 5.40 -20.98
CA GLU A 81 5.00 4.34 -21.48
C GLU A 81 3.76 4.89 -22.21
N ARG A 82 3.54 6.21 -22.16
CA ARG A 82 2.45 6.96 -22.78
C ARG A 82 1.06 6.41 -22.44
N ARG A 83 0.87 5.97 -21.20
CA ARG A 83 -0.38 5.37 -20.71
C ARG A 83 -0.66 5.75 -19.27
N TYR A 84 -1.85 5.42 -18.80
CA TYR A 84 -2.13 5.38 -17.37
C TYR A 84 -1.53 4.12 -16.72
N VAL A 85 -1.01 4.31 -15.51
CA VAL A 85 -0.68 3.29 -14.53
C VAL A 85 -1.75 3.36 -13.44
N GLU A 86 -2.23 2.21 -13.00
CA GLU A 86 -3.29 2.05 -12.01
C GLU A 86 -2.92 0.90 -11.08
N TYR A 87 -3.05 1.12 -9.77
CA TYR A 87 -2.67 0.16 -8.74
C TYR A 87 -3.86 -0.50 -8.02
N GLY A 88 -5.08 -0.23 -8.47
CA GLY A 88 -6.29 -0.93 -8.01
C GLY A 88 -7.31 -0.04 -7.31
N SER A 89 -7.45 1.23 -7.74
CA SER A 89 -8.29 2.25 -7.11
C SER A 89 -9.77 1.90 -6.88
N SER A 90 -10.39 1.04 -7.71
CA SER A 90 -11.77 0.54 -7.51
C SER A 90 -12.12 -0.59 -8.49
N TRP A 91 -13.24 -1.30 -8.23
CA TRP A 91 -13.80 -2.28 -9.18
C TRP A 91 -14.19 -1.64 -10.52
N GLU A 92 -14.66 -0.40 -10.53
CA GLU A 92 -15.03 0.33 -11.76
C GLU A 92 -13.79 0.74 -12.57
N ALA A 93 -12.74 1.26 -11.92
CA ALA A 93 -11.46 1.54 -12.56
C ALA A 93 -10.82 0.25 -13.11
N THR A 94 -10.88 -0.85 -12.36
CA THR A 94 -10.36 -2.16 -12.77
C THR A 94 -11.04 -2.67 -14.06
N ARG A 95 -12.34 -2.39 -14.27
CA ARG A 95 -13.05 -2.72 -15.52
C ARG A 95 -12.61 -1.84 -16.70
N ALA A 96 -12.25 -0.59 -16.45
CA ALA A 96 -11.77 0.34 -17.46
C ALA A 96 -10.31 0.08 -17.87
N PHE A 97 -9.42 -0.31 -16.96
CA PHE A 97 -7.98 -0.50 -17.25
C PHE A 97 -7.58 -1.96 -17.57
N GLY A 98 -8.47 -2.91 -17.30
CA GLY A 98 -8.23 -4.35 -17.46
C GLY A 98 -7.60 -4.96 -16.20
N LEU A 99 -8.28 -5.98 -15.66
CA LEU A 99 -7.94 -6.65 -14.39
C LEU A 99 -6.49 -7.17 -14.35
N PHE A 100 -6.03 -7.82 -15.43
CA PHE A 100 -4.70 -8.42 -15.47
C PHE A 100 -3.58 -7.39 -15.45
N ARG A 101 -3.73 -6.28 -16.17
CA ARG A 101 -2.71 -5.24 -16.24
C ARG A 101 -2.57 -4.50 -14.91
N THR A 102 -3.68 -4.17 -14.28
CA THR A 102 -3.71 -3.52 -12.96
C THR A 102 -3.00 -4.39 -11.92
N LEU A 103 -3.34 -5.69 -11.85
CA LEU A 103 -2.66 -6.61 -10.95
C LEU A 103 -1.16 -6.71 -11.27
N TYR A 104 -0.79 -6.70 -12.56
CA TYR A 104 0.62 -6.77 -12.97
C TYR A 104 1.38 -5.50 -12.57
N ASP A 105 0.75 -4.33 -12.73
CA ASP A 105 1.30 -3.06 -12.30
C ASP A 105 1.49 -3.02 -10.77
N THR A 106 0.51 -3.47 -9.99
CA THR A 106 0.60 -3.50 -8.52
C THR A 106 1.65 -4.49 -8.01
N VAL A 107 1.68 -5.71 -8.55
CA VAL A 107 2.58 -6.77 -8.07
C VAL A 107 3.99 -6.57 -8.63
N TYR A 108 4.15 -6.44 -9.95
CA TYR A 108 5.48 -6.41 -10.56
C TYR A 108 5.99 -4.99 -10.75
N ASN A 109 5.29 -4.19 -11.56
CA ASN A 109 5.89 -2.94 -12.03
C ASN A 109 6.06 -1.94 -10.91
N MET A 110 5.18 -1.90 -9.91
CA MET A 110 5.31 -1.01 -8.75
C MET A 110 6.67 -1.16 -8.10
N ASN A 111 7.07 -2.39 -7.74
CA ASN A 111 8.35 -2.65 -7.06
C ASN A 111 9.55 -2.66 -8.02
N MET A 112 9.38 -3.18 -9.24
CA MET A 112 10.52 -3.50 -10.12
C MET A 112 10.81 -2.43 -11.18
N ALA A 113 9.84 -1.60 -11.55
CA ALA A 113 9.94 -0.67 -12.68
C ALA A 113 9.58 0.78 -12.31
N HIS A 114 8.48 0.99 -11.59
CA HIS A 114 7.94 2.31 -11.29
C HIS A 114 8.58 2.93 -10.05
N LEU A 115 8.83 2.14 -9.00
CA LEU A 115 9.58 2.59 -7.82
C LEU A 115 11.03 2.84 -8.24
N SER A 116 11.51 4.07 -8.05
CA SER A 116 12.85 4.48 -8.48
C SER A 116 13.94 3.55 -7.93
N HIS A 117 14.89 3.16 -8.78
CA HIS A 117 16.09 2.39 -8.38
C HIS A 117 17.16 3.28 -7.71
N GLU A 118 16.95 4.61 -7.68
CA GLU A 118 17.85 5.57 -7.01
C GLU A 118 17.54 5.71 -5.50
N VAL A 119 16.46 5.09 -5.02
CA VAL A 119 16.13 5.01 -3.60
C VAL A 119 16.10 3.54 -3.19
N GLU A 120 16.79 3.22 -2.10
CA GLU A 120 16.75 1.88 -1.52
C GLU A 120 15.56 1.77 -0.57
N THR A 121 14.90 0.62 -0.57
CA THR A 121 13.92 0.31 0.48
C THR A 121 14.62 -0.03 1.79
N ILE A 122 13.85 -0.04 2.88
CA ILE A 122 14.29 -0.51 4.19
C ILE A 122 14.74 -1.97 4.13
N PHE A 123 14.10 -2.81 3.31
CA PHE A 123 14.49 -4.20 3.12
C PHE A 123 15.83 -4.34 2.42
N GLU A 124 16.09 -3.52 1.41
CA GLU A 124 17.39 -3.48 0.72
C GLU A 124 18.49 -3.04 1.69
N ARG A 125 18.27 -1.92 2.40
CA ARG A 125 19.26 -1.35 3.35
C ARG A 125 19.56 -2.28 4.52
N LEU A 126 18.53 -2.89 5.11
CA LEU A 126 18.69 -3.81 6.24
C LEU A 126 19.31 -5.13 5.78
N GLY A 127 18.89 -5.66 4.63
CA GLY A 127 19.48 -6.88 4.04
C GLY A 127 20.97 -6.70 3.72
N ASP A 128 21.37 -5.56 3.15
CA ASP A 128 22.77 -5.24 2.86
C ASP A 128 23.62 -5.09 4.15
N ALA A 129 22.98 -4.75 5.27
CA ALA A 129 23.59 -4.71 6.60
C ALA A 129 23.57 -6.07 7.33
N GLY A 130 23.03 -7.12 6.72
CA GLY A 130 22.95 -8.47 7.30
C GLY A 130 21.85 -8.65 8.35
N VAL A 131 20.86 -7.74 8.39
CA VAL A 131 19.67 -7.85 9.26
C VAL A 131 18.63 -8.72 8.56
N ARG A 132 18.12 -9.76 9.25
CA ARG A 132 17.09 -10.65 8.67
C ARG A 132 15.75 -9.93 8.60
N THR A 133 15.19 -9.83 7.42
CA THR A 133 13.96 -9.06 7.17
C THR A 133 12.78 -9.95 6.81
N ALA A 134 11.60 -9.60 7.32
CA ALA A 134 10.34 -10.23 6.97
C ALA A 134 9.27 -9.19 6.61
N CYS A 135 8.36 -9.54 5.70
CA CYS A 135 7.23 -8.71 5.31
C CYS A 135 5.99 -9.56 5.08
N THR A 136 4.89 -9.25 5.79
CA THR A 136 3.55 -9.72 5.43
C THR A 136 2.97 -8.83 4.31
N PRO A 137 1.78 -9.13 3.73
CA PRO A 137 1.35 -8.47 2.50
C PRO A 137 1.32 -6.93 2.59
N PHE A 138 2.33 -6.29 2.01
CA PHE A 138 2.52 -4.84 1.95
C PHE A 138 2.92 -4.44 0.53
N LEU A 139 2.45 -3.29 0.02
CA LEU A 139 2.60 -2.95 -1.40
C LEU A 139 4.05 -2.83 -1.86
N ILE A 140 4.92 -2.26 -1.03
CA ILE A 140 6.33 -2.03 -1.35
C ILE A 140 7.19 -3.01 -0.58
N TYR A 141 7.62 -4.07 -1.26
CA TYR A 141 8.39 -5.16 -0.66
C TYR A 141 9.76 -5.34 -1.29
N ARG A 142 10.16 -4.50 -2.27
CA ARG A 142 11.46 -4.67 -2.97
C ARG A 142 12.61 -4.88 -1.99
N GLY A 143 13.35 -5.98 -2.15
CA GLY A 143 14.51 -6.32 -1.33
C GLY A 143 15.59 -7.06 -2.15
N ARG A 144 16.52 -7.75 -1.49
CA ARG A 144 17.67 -8.40 -2.15
C ARG A 144 17.48 -9.91 -2.40
N ARG A 145 16.41 -10.50 -1.88
CA ARG A 145 16.15 -11.94 -2.01
C ARG A 145 15.21 -12.23 -3.16
N ARG A 146 15.60 -13.15 -4.05
CA ARG A 146 14.74 -13.59 -5.15
C ARG A 146 13.68 -14.57 -4.64
N HIS A 147 12.41 -14.29 -4.94
CA HIS A 147 11.26 -15.15 -4.63
C HIS A 147 10.60 -15.64 -5.91
N GLU A 148 10.48 -16.96 -6.04
CA GLU A 148 9.77 -17.59 -7.15
C GLU A 148 8.27 -17.65 -6.86
N LEU A 149 7.46 -17.61 -7.91
CA LEU A 149 6.00 -17.64 -7.78
C LEU A 149 5.53 -18.92 -7.07
N SER A 150 4.85 -18.77 -5.93
CA SER A 150 4.49 -19.87 -5.03
C SER A 150 3.06 -20.36 -5.24
N LEU A 151 2.61 -20.48 -6.49
CA LEU A 151 1.26 -20.96 -6.80
C LEU A 151 1.20 -22.49 -6.88
N GLU A 152 0.20 -23.07 -6.21
CA GLU A 152 -0.09 -24.51 -6.29
C GLU A 152 -1.20 -24.82 -7.31
N GLY A 153 -1.11 -26.01 -7.93
CA GLY A 153 -2.20 -26.64 -8.70
C GLY A 153 -2.76 -25.82 -9.88
N LEU A 154 -4.09 -25.68 -9.91
CA LEU A 154 -4.84 -25.04 -11.00
C LEU A 154 -4.57 -23.53 -11.10
N MET A 155 -4.32 -22.86 -9.96
CA MET A 155 -4.04 -21.42 -9.91
C MET A 155 -2.74 -21.06 -10.63
N ARG A 156 -1.71 -21.91 -10.53
CA ARG A 156 -0.46 -21.74 -11.28
C ARG A 156 -0.69 -21.73 -12.80
N ARG A 157 -1.58 -22.58 -13.30
CA ARG A 157 -1.89 -22.65 -14.74
C ARG A 157 -2.63 -21.41 -15.24
N VAL A 158 -3.57 -20.90 -14.43
CA VAL A 158 -4.30 -19.66 -14.74
C VAL A 158 -3.37 -18.45 -14.69
N ALA A 159 -2.50 -18.36 -13.69
CA ALA A 159 -1.52 -17.29 -13.58
C ALA A 159 -0.51 -17.29 -14.74
N VAL A 160 0.02 -18.46 -15.12
CA VAL A 160 0.91 -18.57 -16.30
C VAL A 160 0.19 -18.17 -17.59
N ALA A 161 -1.09 -18.53 -17.74
CA ALA A 161 -1.91 -18.09 -18.88
C ALA A 161 -2.18 -16.57 -18.87
N ALA A 162 -2.11 -15.93 -17.70
CA ALA A 162 -2.21 -14.49 -17.48
C ALA A 162 -0.85 -13.77 -17.43
N ASP A 163 0.24 -14.43 -17.83
CA ASP A 163 1.62 -13.92 -17.83
C ASP A 163 2.21 -13.59 -16.44
N PHE A 164 1.58 -14.06 -15.36
CA PHE A 164 2.16 -14.07 -14.02
C PHE A 164 3.10 -15.27 -13.88
N ARG A 165 4.38 -15.07 -14.23
CA ARG A 165 5.43 -16.10 -14.14
C ARG A 165 6.76 -15.59 -13.60
N HIS A 166 6.84 -14.31 -13.23
CA HIS A 166 8.10 -13.69 -12.90
C HIS A 166 8.42 -13.87 -11.42
N ALA A 167 9.69 -14.14 -11.15
CA ALA A 167 10.23 -13.99 -9.81
C ALA A 167 10.23 -12.50 -9.44
N VAL A 168 10.07 -12.24 -8.15
CA VAL A 168 10.20 -10.90 -7.57
C VAL A 168 11.42 -10.84 -6.66
N TRP A 169 11.80 -9.63 -6.26
CA TRP A 169 12.87 -9.40 -5.31
C TRP A 169 12.28 -8.78 -4.04
N GLY A 170 12.57 -9.38 -2.89
CA GLY A 170 11.91 -9.07 -1.63
C GLY A 170 12.83 -9.18 -0.40
N PRO A 171 12.27 -9.04 0.81
CA PRO A 171 12.97 -9.35 2.06
C PRO A 171 13.35 -10.83 2.15
N ASP A 172 14.08 -11.24 3.19
CA ASP A 172 14.46 -12.65 3.37
C ASP A 172 13.24 -13.57 3.45
N GLU A 173 12.21 -13.13 4.17
CA GLU A 173 10.92 -13.79 4.32
C GLU A 173 9.79 -12.88 3.76
N LEU A 174 9.26 -13.22 2.59
CA LEU A 174 8.17 -12.53 1.90
C LEU A 174 6.91 -13.39 1.90
N PHE A 175 5.81 -12.81 2.37
CA PHE A 175 4.47 -13.40 2.29
C PHE A 175 3.52 -12.40 1.66
N TYR A 176 3.14 -12.63 0.41
CA TYR A 176 2.30 -11.74 -0.39
C TYR A 176 1.08 -12.50 -0.91
N GLY A 177 0.22 -12.90 0.03
CA GLY A 177 -0.98 -13.68 -0.20
C GLY A 177 -0.71 -14.93 -1.03
N ASP A 178 -1.56 -15.18 -2.04
CA ASP A 178 -1.45 -16.38 -2.87
C ASP A 178 -0.25 -16.38 -3.85
N LEU A 179 0.44 -15.24 -4.02
CA LEU A 179 1.42 -15.07 -5.09
C LEU A 179 2.82 -15.52 -4.67
N TYR A 180 3.27 -15.10 -3.48
CA TYR A 180 4.62 -15.34 -3.00
C TYR A 180 4.61 -15.73 -1.52
N ALA A 181 5.29 -16.81 -1.21
CA ALA A 181 5.57 -17.26 0.14
C ALA A 181 6.97 -17.87 0.16
N SER A 182 7.88 -17.31 0.96
CA SER A 182 9.27 -17.81 1.07
C SER A 182 9.35 -19.23 1.64
N ARG A 183 8.37 -19.59 2.46
CA ARG A 183 8.21 -20.91 3.05
C ARG A 183 6.73 -21.25 3.23
N ARG A 184 6.44 -22.54 3.43
CA ARG A 184 5.08 -22.99 3.75
C ARG A 184 4.73 -22.62 5.18
N VAL A 185 3.52 -22.13 5.36
CA VAL A 185 2.89 -21.82 6.65
C VAL A 185 1.56 -22.59 6.74
N PRO A 186 1.04 -22.89 7.94
CA PRO A 186 -0.20 -23.65 8.10
C PRO A 186 -1.46 -22.84 7.74
N CYS A 187 -1.35 -21.52 7.56
CA CYS A 187 -2.46 -20.68 7.09
C CYS A 187 -2.67 -20.79 5.59
N LYS A 188 -3.95 -20.68 5.19
CA LYS A 188 -4.32 -20.49 3.80
C LYS A 188 -3.93 -19.08 3.33
N PRO A 189 -3.12 -18.93 2.27
CA PRO A 189 -2.83 -17.62 1.71
C PRO A 189 -4.08 -16.95 1.13
N THR A 190 -4.07 -15.62 1.10
CA THR A 190 -5.19 -14.82 0.60
C THR A 190 -4.74 -13.40 0.26
N LEU A 191 -5.29 -12.86 -0.82
CA LEU A 191 -5.30 -11.41 -1.13
C LEU A 191 -6.71 -10.82 -1.05
N ARG A 192 -7.69 -11.58 -0.55
CA ARG A 192 -9.08 -11.14 -0.48
C ARG A 192 -9.28 -10.15 0.67
N PRO A 193 -9.89 -8.97 0.42
CA PRO A 193 -10.24 -8.04 1.49
C PRO A 193 -11.07 -8.68 2.61
N GLY A 194 -10.78 -8.31 3.85
CA GLY A 194 -11.36 -8.84 5.08
C GLY A 194 -10.75 -10.16 5.58
N THR A 195 -9.69 -10.66 4.93
CA THR A 195 -8.99 -11.89 5.35
C THR A 195 -7.47 -11.74 5.39
N ARG A 196 -6.93 -10.60 4.95
CA ARG A 196 -5.49 -10.34 4.82
C ARG A 196 -4.84 -10.13 6.19
N ASP A 197 -5.52 -9.46 7.11
CA ASP A 197 -5.00 -9.20 8.47
C ASP A 197 -4.78 -10.53 9.22
N ALA A 198 -5.76 -11.44 9.17
CA ALA A 198 -5.65 -12.76 9.78
C ALA A 198 -4.53 -13.62 9.15
N TYR A 199 -4.30 -13.46 7.84
CA TYR A 199 -3.17 -14.11 7.18
C TYR A 199 -1.83 -13.55 7.66
N SER A 200 -1.71 -12.22 7.76
CA SER A 200 -0.54 -11.56 8.36
C SER A 200 -0.28 -12.09 9.77
N GLY A 201 -1.31 -12.13 10.63
CA GLY A 201 -1.22 -12.60 12.01
C GLY A 201 -0.69 -14.03 12.11
N CYS A 202 -1.29 -14.95 11.36
CA CYS A 202 -0.84 -16.34 11.31
C CYS A 202 0.61 -16.49 10.82
N VAL A 203 0.97 -15.84 9.71
CA VAL A 203 2.34 -15.89 9.18
C VAL A 203 3.35 -15.43 10.23
N SER A 204 3.04 -14.32 10.90
CA SER A 204 3.95 -13.69 11.86
C SER A 204 4.09 -14.51 13.15
N ARG A 205 3.03 -15.20 13.58
CA ARG A 205 3.11 -16.19 14.67
C ARG A 205 4.15 -17.27 14.38
N GLU A 206 4.13 -17.85 13.18
CA GLU A 206 5.13 -18.85 12.78
C GLU A 206 6.53 -18.26 12.66
N LEU A 207 6.66 -17.01 12.20
CA LEU A 207 7.94 -16.32 12.14
C LEU A 207 8.53 -16.03 13.53
N ILE A 208 7.70 -15.68 14.53
CA ILE A 208 8.13 -15.52 15.92
C ILE A 208 8.61 -16.85 16.49
N ALA A 209 7.82 -17.91 16.31
CA ALA A 209 8.14 -19.24 16.83
C ALA A 209 9.49 -19.79 16.32
N ASP A 210 9.84 -19.46 15.08
CA ASP A 210 11.07 -19.94 14.44
C ASP A 210 12.27 -18.97 14.54
N ASP A 211 12.15 -17.86 15.26
CA ASP A 211 13.14 -16.78 15.25
C ASP A 211 13.46 -16.28 13.81
N GLY A 212 12.43 -16.14 12.96
CA GLY A 212 12.57 -15.95 11.51
C GLY A 212 12.99 -14.56 11.04
N TYR A 213 13.06 -13.56 11.93
CA TYR A 213 13.40 -12.17 11.57
C TYR A 213 14.09 -11.43 12.70
N ASP A 214 14.79 -10.35 12.31
CA ASP A 214 15.26 -9.28 13.17
C ASP A 214 14.44 -7.98 12.94
N PHE A 215 13.93 -7.79 11.71
CA PHE A 215 12.96 -6.74 11.34
C PHE A 215 11.73 -7.34 10.66
N LEU A 216 10.54 -7.02 11.15
CA LEU A 216 9.26 -7.39 10.55
C LEU A 216 8.47 -6.13 10.17
N LEU A 217 8.09 -6.02 8.90
CA LEU A 217 7.00 -5.14 8.48
C LEU A 217 5.70 -5.94 8.51
N PHE A 218 4.87 -5.65 9.50
CA PHE A 218 3.59 -6.30 9.78
C PHE A 218 2.44 -5.43 9.26
N SER A 219 1.94 -5.78 8.07
CA SER A 219 0.88 -5.04 7.38
C SER A 219 -0.51 -5.59 7.70
N LEU A 220 -1.43 -4.69 8.02
CA LEU A 220 -2.84 -4.94 8.34
C LEU A 220 -3.74 -4.09 7.40
N PRO A 221 -3.95 -4.54 6.14
CA PRO A 221 -4.58 -3.73 5.10
C PRO A 221 -6.13 -3.76 5.07
N ASP A 222 -6.80 -4.54 5.93
CA ASP A 222 -8.26 -4.70 5.81
C ASP A 222 -9.08 -3.52 6.36
N ASN A 223 -8.48 -2.67 7.19
CA ASN A 223 -9.14 -1.50 7.76
C ASN A 223 -9.56 -0.46 6.70
N ASP A 224 -8.73 -0.22 5.68
CA ASP A 224 -9.04 0.71 4.59
C ASP A 224 -10.25 0.25 3.76
N HIS A 225 -10.27 -1.02 3.33
CA HIS A 225 -11.38 -1.57 2.55
C HIS A 225 -12.70 -1.57 3.34
N HIS A 226 -12.63 -1.91 4.63
CA HIS A 226 -13.80 -1.89 5.50
C HIS A 226 -14.36 -0.47 5.62
N THR A 227 -13.50 0.51 5.90
CA THR A 227 -13.92 1.90 6.08
C THR A 227 -14.45 2.50 4.77
N HIS A 228 -13.87 2.16 3.61
CA HIS A 228 -14.43 2.53 2.31
C HIS A 228 -15.83 1.97 2.06
N THR A 229 -16.13 0.79 2.59
CA THR A 229 -17.40 0.10 2.38
C THR A 229 -18.49 0.57 3.34
N TYR A 230 -18.13 0.83 4.60
CA TYR A 230 -19.08 1.05 5.70
C TYR A 230 -19.01 2.44 6.33
N GLY A 231 -18.03 3.26 5.94
CA GLY A 231 -17.81 4.62 6.44
C GLY A 231 -16.93 4.67 7.70
N VAL A 232 -16.51 5.89 8.06
CA VAL A 232 -15.59 6.13 9.18
C VAL A 232 -16.14 5.64 10.52
N ASP A 233 -17.45 5.78 10.75
CA ASP A 233 -18.07 5.38 12.02
C ASP A 233 -18.00 3.87 12.28
N ALA A 234 -17.94 3.05 11.23
CA ALA A 234 -17.80 1.59 11.31
C ALA A 234 -16.35 1.12 11.54
N MET A 235 -15.35 2.01 11.44
CA MET A 235 -13.91 1.67 11.52
C MET A 235 -13.53 0.92 12.81
N ARG A 236 -14.28 1.08 13.92
CA ARG A 236 -13.99 0.36 15.17
C ARG A 236 -14.01 -1.16 14.99
N ASP A 237 -14.89 -1.67 14.13
CA ASP A 237 -15.03 -3.11 13.89
C ASP A 237 -13.78 -3.65 13.19
N SER A 238 -13.28 -2.95 12.16
CA SER A 238 -12.04 -3.33 11.48
C SER A 238 -10.80 -3.12 12.35
N ILE A 239 -10.77 -2.10 13.22
CA ILE A 239 -9.69 -1.94 14.21
C ILE A 239 -9.65 -3.14 15.16
N SER A 240 -10.81 -3.63 15.62
CA SER A 240 -10.86 -4.82 16.48
C SER A 240 -10.33 -6.08 15.77
N HIS A 241 -10.64 -6.25 14.49
CA HIS A 241 -10.07 -7.34 13.68
C HIS A 241 -8.55 -7.22 13.47
N ALA A 242 -8.05 -6.00 13.22
CA ALA A 242 -6.64 -5.70 13.09
C ALA A 242 -5.89 -5.97 14.41
N ASP A 243 -6.46 -5.55 15.54
CA ASP A 243 -5.94 -5.79 16.90
C ASP A 243 -5.88 -7.29 17.21
N HIS A 244 -6.93 -8.05 16.90
CA HIS A 244 -6.94 -9.50 17.08
C HIS A 244 -5.84 -10.18 16.26
N SER A 245 -5.62 -9.72 15.02
CA SER A 245 -4.56 -10.25 14.16
C SER A 245 -3.15 -9.91 14.68
N PHE A 246 -2.98 -8.74 15.29
CA PHE A 246 -1.77 -8.39 16.03
C PHE A 246 -1.62 -9.26 17.30
N GLY A 247 -2.73 -9.59 17.96
CA GLY A 247 -2.79 -10.50 19.10
C GLY A 247 -2.12 -11.86 18.84
N GLU A 248 -2.22 -12.41 17.64
CA GLU A 248 -1.52 -13.66 17.29
C GLU A 248 0.01 -13.57 17.46
N LEU A 249 0.62 -12.39 17.22
CA LEU A 249 2.06 -12.16 17.44
C LEU A 249 2.36 -12.00 18.92
N VAL A 250 1.51 -11.24 19.61
CA VAL A 250 1.61 -10.99 21.05
C VAL A 250 1.54 -12.29 21.83
N ASP A 251 0.57 -13.15 21.52
CA ASP A 251 0.40 -14.46 22.14
C ASP A 251 1.58 -15.38 21.85
N ALA A 252 2.12 -15.37 20.61
CA ALA A 252 3.31 -16.13 20.25
C ALA A 252 4.55 -15.73 21.05
N ALA A 253 4.66 -14.46 21.40
CA ALA A 253 5.73 -13.92 22.21
C ALA A 253 5.52 -14.13 23.73
N GLY A 254 4.37 -14.64 24.15
CA GLY A 254 4.04 -14.87 25.56
C GLY A 254 3.28 -13.73 26.24
N GLY A 255 2.72 -12.79 25.47
CA GLY A 255 1.95 -11.65 25.96
C GLY A 255 2.59 -10.30 25.63
N ILE A 256 1.85 -9.22 25.84
CA ILE A 256 2.23 -7.88 25.38
C ILE A 256 3.52 -7.37 26.05
N ASP A 257 3.73 -7.73 27.32
CA ASP A 257 4.94 -7.36 28.07
C ASP A 257 6.18 -8.04 27.48
N GLU A 258 6.14 -9.36 27.28
CA GLU A 258 7.24 -10.12 26.67
C GLU A 258 7.50 -9.71 25.22
N PHE A 259 6.45 -9.39 24.47
CA PHE A 259 6.59 -8.83 23.12
C PHE A 259 7.35 -7.50 23.15
N CYS A 260 6.98 -6.56 24.03
CA CYS A 260 7.64 -5.25 24.14
C CYS A 260 9.05 -5.31 24.77
N ASP A 261 9.35 -6.35 25.55
CA ASP A 261 10.68 -6.57 26.09
C ASP A 261 11.66 -7.09 25.03
N SER A 262 11.17 -7.94 24.13
CA SER A 262 11.95 -8.52 23.03
C SER A 262 11.94 -7.69 21.73
N HIS A 263 10.96 -6.81 21.54
CA HIS A 263 10.78 -5.99 20.34
C HIS A 263 10.74 -4.48 20.65
N ALA A 264 11.43 -3.70 19.84
CA ALA A 264 11.01 -2.33 19.57
C ALA A 264 9.80 -2.37 18.64
N VAL A 265 8.76 -1.59 18.93
CA VAL A 265 7.50 -1.62 18.19
C VAL A 265 7.16 -0.21 17.70
N ILE A 266 6.81 -0.10 16.43
CA ILE A 266 6.23 1.11 15.84
C ILE A 266 4.88 0.73 15.27
N LEU A 267 3.79 1.29 15.81
CA LEU A 267 2.46 1.20 15.22
C LEU A 267 2.17 2.50 14.48
N MET A 268 1.82 2.42 13.20
CA MET A 268 1.47 3.58 12.39
C MET A 268 0.38 3.27 11.37
N ALA A 269 -0.14 4.35 10.78
CA ALA A 269 -0.99 4.31 9.61
C ALA A 269 -0.21 4.89 8.41
N ASP A 270 -0.58 4.49 7.22
CA ASP A 270 -0.10 5.08 5.97
C ASP A 270 -0.84 6.41 5.67
N HIS A 271 -2.16 6.44 5.91
CA HIS A 271 -3.02 7.61 5.85
C HIS A 271 -4.27 7.44 6.74
N ALA A 272 -5.28 8.28 6.52
CA ALA A 272 -6.57 8.27 7.21
C ALA A 272 -7.71 8.47 6.20
N GLN A 273 -8.94 8.23 6.64
CA GLN A 273 -10.14 8.42 5.83
C GLN A 273 -11.06 9.54 6.35
N THR A 274 -11.85 10.11 5.45
CA THR A 274 -12.88 11.11 5.73
C THR A 274 -14.08 10.84 4.83
N ASP A 275 -15.25 11.27 5.28
CA ASP A 275 -16.46 11.18 4.46
C ASP A 275 -16.34 12.04 3.20
N VAL A 276 -16.84 11.49 2.09
CA VAL A 276 -16.96 12.20 0.82
C VAL A 276 -18.34 12.84 0.75
N GLN A 277 -18.39 14.17 0.74
CA GLN A 277 -19.66 14.92 0.66
C GLN A 277 -20.02 15.28 -0.79
N HIS A 278 -19.00 15.56 -1.62
CA HIS A 278 -19.15 15.98 -3.00
C HIS A 278 -18.05 15.37 -3.86
N GLU A 279 -18.39 15.02 -5.09
CA GLU A 279 -17.45 14.53 -6.09
C GLU A 279 -17.15 15.63 -7.11
N VAL A 280 -15.87 15.70 -7.54
CA VAL A 280 -15.41 16.66 -8.54
C VAL A 280 -15.01 15.89 -9.80
N PRO A 281 -15.81 15.92 -10.88
CA PRO A 281 -15.53 15.18 -12.11
C PRO A 281 -14.51 15.93 -12.99
N ILE A 282 -13.29 16.11 -12.47
CA ILE A 282 -12.24 16.93 -13.09
C ILE A 282 -11.94 16.56 -14.55
N ALA A 283 -11.97 15.28 -14.90
CA ALA A 283 -11.76 14.83 -16.28
C ALA A 283 -12.87 15.35 -17.21
N ALA A 284 -14.14 15.16 -16.83
CA ALA A 284 -15.29 15.60 -17.61
C ALA A 284 -15.34 17.13 -17.74
N ALA A 285 -14.94 17.86 -16.69
CA ALA A 285 -14.87 19.31 -16.76
C ALA A 285 -13.83 19.80 -17.77
N LEU A 286 -12.65 19.18 -17.82
CA LEU A 286 -11.61 19.49 -18.79
C LEU A 286 -11.94 19.00 -20.21
N GLU A 287 -12.75 17.95 -20.35
CA GLU A 287 -13.22 17.42 -21.64
C GLU A 287 -14.07 18.42 -22.45
N VAL A 288 -14.61 19.44 -21.79
CA VAL A 288 -15.38 20.52 -22.46
C VAL A 288 -14.52 21.29 -23.47
N GLU A 289 -13.24 21.51 -23.15
CA GLU A 289 -12.34 22.32 -23.98
C GLU A 289 -11.22 21.50 -24.64
N TRP A 290 -10.82 20.37 -24.04
CA TRP A 290 -9.69 19.57 -24.52
C TRP A 290 -10.05 18.11 -24.70
N HIS A 291 -9.41 17.46 -25.67
CA HIS A 291 -9.46 16.01 -25.75
C HIS A 291 -8.66 15.39 -24.60
N VAL A 292 -9.35 14.92 -23.55
CA VAL A 292 -8.72 14.14 -22.46
C VAL A 292 -8.51 12.71 -22.93
N LEU A 293 -7.36 12.14 -22.56
CA LEU A 293 -7.00 10.76 -22.89
C LEU A 293 -7.88 9.80 -22.08
N GLY A 294 -8.65 8.97 -22.76
CA GLY A 294 -9.33 7.84 -22.14
C GLY A 294 -8.38 6.66 -21.89
N PRO A 295 -8.61 5.83 -20.83
CA PRO A 295 -7.81 4.66 -20.48
C PRO A 295 -7.43 3.71 -21.62
N ASN A 296 -8.37 3.45 -22.53
CA ASN A 296 -8.21 2.57 -23.69
C ASN A 296 -8.54 3.31 -25.00
N SER A 297 -8.16 4.59 -25.10
CA SER A 297 -8.43 5.35 -26.32
C SER A 297 -7.80 4.65 -27.54
N GLU A 298 -8.57 4.48 -28.61
CA GLU A 298 -8.08 3.93 -29.89
C GLU A 298 -7.12 4.89 -30.59
N ARG A 299 -7.23 6.19 -30.29
CA ARG A 299 -6.45 7.27 -30.89
C ARG A 299 -5.78 8.13 -29.81
N PRO A 300 -4.88 7.56 -29.00
CA PRO A 300 -4.24 8.27 -27.88
C PRO A 300 -3.38 9.46 -28.34
N GLU A 301 -2.96 9.48 -29.61
CA GLU A 301 -2.22 10.57 -30.23
C GLU A 301 -3.03 11.86 -30.41
N LEU A 302 -4.37 11.77 -30.40
CA LEU A 302 -5.24 12.94 -30.48
C LEU A 302 -5.45 13.60 -29.12
N ALA A 303 -5.10 12.93 -28.03
CA ALA A 303 -5.29 13.46 -26.70
C ALA A 303 -4.37 14.66 -26.44
N GLN A 304 -4.97 15.69 -25.86
CA GLN A 304 -4.34 16.94 -25.47
C GLN A 304 -3.94 16.93 -23.99
N LEU A 305 -4.73 16.26 -23.17
CA LEU A 305 -4.52 16.11 -21.74
C LEU A 305 -4.58 14.63 -21.34
N ALA A 306 -3.87 14.26 -20.28
CA ALA A 306 -4.21 13.10 -19.48
C ALA A 306 -4.57 13.59 -18.06
N VAL A 307 -5.55 12.96 -17.43
CA VAL A 307 -6.07 13.37 -16.12
C VAL A 307 -6.11 12.14 -15.23
N SER A 308 -5.51 12.24 -14.04
CA SER A 308 -5.35 11.14 -13.09
C SER A 308 -5.86 11.58 -11.72
N PRO A 309 -7.16 11.41 -11.44
CA PRO A 309 -7.73 11.68 -10.12
C PRO A 309 -7.27 10.62 -9.11
N THR A 310 -6.69 11.06 -8.00
CA THR A 310 -6.17 10.21 -6.92
C THR A 310 -6.72 10.70 -5.58
N ALA A 311 -7.91 10.19 -5.22
CA ALA A 311 -8.70 10.67 -4.08
C ALA A 311 -8.94 12.19 -4.14
N ARG A 312 -8.50 12.93 -3.13
CA ARG A 312 -8.69 14.40 -2.98
C ARG A 312 -7.70 15.27 -3.79
N ALA A 313 -6.95 14.68 -4.71
CA ALA A 313 -6.00 15.36 -5.57
C ALA A 313 -6.07 14.79 -6.98
N ALA A 314 -5.51 15.49 -7.97
CA ALA A 314 -5.44 14.97 -9.33
C ALA A 314 -4.17 15.45 -10.05
N GLY A 315 -3.56 14.55 -10.81
CA GLY A 315 -2.52 14.91 -11.77
C GLY A 315 -3.14 15.30 -13.12
N VAL A 316 -2.81 16.49 -13.63
CA VAL A 316 -3.21 16.93 -14.97
C VAL A 316 -1.98 17.11 -15.84
N TYR A 317 -1.92 16.35 -16.94
CA TYR A 317 -0.76 16.23 -17.79
C TYR A 317 -1.05 16.84 -19.15
N VAL A 318 -0.46 18.00 -19.44
CA VAL A 318 -0.46 18.54 -20.80
C VAL A 318 0.43 17.64 -21.69
N LEU A 319 -0.17 17.10 -22.76
CA LEU A 319 0.49 16.18 -23.70
C LEU A 319 1.11 16.90 -24.91
N ALA A 320 0.68 18.15 -25.16
CA ALA A 320 1.26 19.01 -26.18
C ALA A 320 2.74 19.37 -25.89
N GLN A 321 3.48 19.69 -26.96
CA GLN A 321 4.91 20.00 -26.91
C GLN A 321 5.19 21.45 -27.33
N GLY A 322 6.36 21.98 -26.96
CA GLY A 322 6.84 23.30 -27.37
C GLY A 322 5.95 24.46 -26.89
N ARG A 323 5.79 25.50 -27.74
CA ARG A 323 5.01 26.71 -27.39
C ARG A 323 3.54 26.43 -27.07
N ARG A 324 2.93 25.43 -27.73
CA ARG A 324 1.54 25.03 -27.48
C ARG A 324 1.34 24.51 -26.05
N ARG A 325 2.34 23.81 -25.50
CA ARG A 325 2.30 23.30 -24.12
C ARG A 325 2.09 24.42 -23.10
N ARG A 326 2.81 25.53 -23.23
CA ARG A 326 2.74 26.65 -22.29
C ARG A 326 1.37 27.31 -22.30
N GLN A 327 0.86 27.61 -23.48
CA GLN A 327 -0.47 28.23 -23.65
C GLN A 327 -1.58 27.34 -23.10
N MET A 328 -1.52 26.03 -23.39
CA MET A 328 -2.49 25.08 -22.86
C MET A 328 -2.38 24.94 -21.33
N LEU A 329 -1.17 24.91 -20.78
CA LEU A 329 -0.98 24.86 -19.32
C LEU A 329 -1.60 26.07 -18.63
N GLU A 330 -1.37 27.28 -19.17
CA GLU A 330 -1.94 28.51 -18.63
C GLU A 330 -3.49 28.48 -18.69
N ALA A 331 -4.08 27.99 -19.78
CA ALA A 331 -5.54 27.85 -19.91
C ALA A 331 -6.13 26.79 -18.98
N VAL A 332 -5.51 25.61 -18.88
CA VAL A 332 -5.94 24.54 -17.96
C VAL A 332 -5.90 25.02 -16.51
N LEU A 333 -4.84 25.73 -16.12
CA LEU A 333 -4.73 26.28 -14.76
C LEU A 333 -5.80 27.33 -14.45
N ALA A 334 -6.23 28.11 -15.45
CA ALA A 334 -7.33 29.05 -15.28
C ALA A 334 -8.64 28.29 -15.03
N GLN A 335 -8.99 27.33 -15.88
CA GLN A 335 -10.21 26.54 -15.72
C GLN A 335 -10.25 25.75 -14.40
N LEU A 336 -9.12 25.18 -13.96
CA LEU A 336 -9.05 24.45 -12.69
C LEU A 336 -9.24 25.34 -11.46
N ARG A 337 -8.97 26.65 -11.54
CA ARG A 337 -9.24 27.59 -10.44
C ARG A 337 -10.72 27.92 -10.30
N ASP A 338 -11.46 27.80 -11.39
CA ASP A 338 -12.91 28.04 -11.45
C ASP A 338 -13.72 26.76 -11.17
N LEU A 339 -13.03 25.64 -10.92
CA LEU A 339 -13.62 24.35 -10.59
C LEU A 339 -13.84 24.27 -9.06
N GLU A 340 -15.08 24.47 -8.62
CA GLU A 340 -15.49 24.28 -7.21
C GLU A 340 -15.71 22.81 -6.84
#